data_AF-A0A142WQA3-F1
#
_entry.id   AF-A0A142WQA3-F1
#
_cell.length_a   1.000
_cell.length_b   1.000
_cell.length_c   1.000
_cell.angle_alpha   90.00
_cell.angle_beta   90.00
_cell.angle_gamma   90.00
#
_symmetry.space_group_name_H-M   'P 1'
#
loop_
_entity.id
_entity.type
_entity.pdbx_description
1 polymer ?
#
loop_
_entity_poly.entity_id
_entity_poly.type
_entity_poly.pdbx_seq_one_letter_code
_entity_poly.pdbx_strand_id
1 'polypeptide(L)'
;MPDRDPKTLVCDPVAEQEAIDEFAERRLNARGARTYRDTYQRAASMHFKQASVIEIREELLRAPSPPAPGKDGHAPLQKRKEFEAERRMVAVRLKAIKDAVDRRPASYE
;
A
#
# COMPACT_ATOMS: atom_id res chain seq x y z
N MET A 1 -31.92 8.76 36.75
CA MET A 1 -30.58 8.30 36.34
C MET A 1 -30.76 7.53 35.05
N PRO A 2 -30.30 8.00 33.88
CA PRO A 2 -30.38 7.17 32.68
C PRO A 2 -29.21 6.18 32.75
N ASP A 3 -29.55 4.91 32.86
CA ASP A 3 -28.66 3.77 32.63
C ASP A 3 -27.97 3.96 31.28
N ARG A 4 -26.67 4.26 31.31
CA ARG A 4 -25.82 4.18 30.12
C ARG A 4 -25.43 2.73 29.96
N ASP A 5 -26.21 1.98 29.18
CA ASP A 5 -25.79 0.69 28.65
C ASP A 5 -24.42 0.83 27.95
N PRO A 6 -23.36 0.14 28.39
CA PRO A 6 -22.02 0.27 27.80
C PRO A 6 -21.83 -0.56 26.52
N LYS A 7 -22.92 -0.99 25.85
CA LYS A 7 -22.88 -2.04 24.82
C LYS A 7 -23.30 -1.62 23.41
N THR A 8 -23.17 -0.35 23.09
CA THR A 8 -23.16 0.11 21.69
C THR A 8 -21.92 0.95 21.47
N LEU A 9 -20.75 0.29 21.47
CA LEU A 9 -19.63 0.73 20.64
C LEU A 9 -20.12 0.61 19.19
N VAL A 10 -20.86 1.62 18.73
CA VAL A 10 -21.09 1.83 17.31
C VAL A 10 -19.69 2.06 16.76
N CYS A 11 -19.16 1.10 16.01
CA CYS A 11 -17.93 1.31 15.24
C CYS A 11 -18.15 2.55 14.38
N ASP A 12 -17.52 3.65 14.76
CA ASP A 12 -17.57 4.89 13.99
C ASP A 12 -16.81 4.64 12.68
N PRO A 13 -17.50 4.63 11.53
CA PRO A 13 -16.87 4.34 10.24
C PRO A 13 -15.80 5.37 9.88
N VAL A 14 -15.91 6.61 10.39
CA VAL A 14 -14.91 7.66 10.19
C VAL A 14 -13.65 7.31 10.99
N ALA A 15 -13.78 6.96 12.27
CA ALA A 15 -12.66 6.55 13.10
C ALA A 15 -11.96 5.29 12.58
N GLU A 16 -12.72 4.33 12.02
CA GLU A 16 -12.12 3.16 11.36
C GLU A 16 -11.28 3.54 10.14
N GLN A 17 -11.79 4.46 9.30
CA GLN A 17 -11.09 4.92 8.11
C GLN A 17 -9.82 5.70 8.46
N GLU A 18 -9.90 6.61 9.43
CA GLU A 18 -8.73 7.33 9.96
C GLU A 18 -7.66 6.36 10.48
N ALA A 19 -8.07 5.32 11.22
CA ALA A 19 -7.14 4.32 11.71
C ALA A 19 -6.51 3.46 10.60
N ILE A 20 -7.18 3.32 9.45
CA ILE A 20 -6.65 2.68 8.25
C ILE A 20 -5.62 3.57 7.57
N ASP A 21 -5.95 4.83 7.37
CA ASP A 21 -5.07 5.79 6.71
C ASP A 21 -3.81 6.05 7.52
N GLU A 22 -3.93 6.23 8.84
CA GLU A 22 -2.78 6.40 9.73
C GLU A 22 -1.83 5.19 9.69
N PHE A 23 -2.39 3.97 9.66
CA PHE A 23 -1.58 2.77 9.53
C PHE A 23 -0.84 2.71 8.18
N ALA A 24 -1.54 3.06 7.10
CA ALA A 24 -0.96 3.08 5.76
C ALA A 24 0.16 4.12 5.65
N GLU A 25 -0.03 5.31 6.23
CA GLU A 25 0.97 6.38 6.27
C GLU A 25 2.19 6.01 7.11
N ARG A 26 1.99 5.47 8.31
CA ARG A 26 3.12 4.99 9.13
C ARG A 26 3.96 3.95 8.37
N ARG A 27 3.31 3.05 7.64
CA ARG A 27 4.01 2.05 6.83
C ARG A 27 4.74 2.66 5.62
N LEU A 28 4.11 3.64 4.97
CA LEU A 28 4.73 4.40 3.87
C LEU A 28 5.96 5.17 4.36
N ASN A 29 5.88 5.86 5.50
CA ASN A 29 7.00 6.61 6.05
C ASN A 29 8.14 5.68 6.49
N ALA A 30 7.80 4.52 7.07
CA ALA A 30 8.81 3.56 7.53
C ALA A 30 9.51 2.80 6.39
N ARG A 31 8.85 2.57 5.24
CA ARG A 31 9.34 1.65 4.19
C ARG A 31 9.30 2.20 2.77
N GLY A 32 8.67 3.34 2.55
CA GLY A 32 8.41 3.93 1.23
C GLY A 32 9.71 4.22 0.48
N ALA A 33 10.63 4.98 1.09
CA ALA A 33 11.91 5.33 0.49
C ALA A 33 12.74 4.09 0.12
N ARG A 34 12.82 3.10 1.03
CA ARG A 34 13.52 1.83 0.77
C ARG A 34 12.86 1.06 -0.37
N THR A 35 11.54 0.93 -0.34
CA THR A 35 10.79 0.20 -1.38
C THR A 35 10.93 0.86 -2.74
N TYR A 36 10.91 2.19 -2.78
CA TYR A 36 11.18 2.95 -3.99
C TYR A 36 12.58 2.62 -4.54
N ARG A 37 13.63 2.74 -3.70
CA ARG A 37 15.01 2.50 -4.10
C ARG A 37 15.22 1.06 -4.60
N ASP A 38 14.75 0.08 -3.84
CA ASP A 38 14.89 -1.34 -4.19
C ASP A 38 14.16 -1.66 -5.51
N THR A 39 12.96 -1.11 -5.70
CA THR A 39 12.18 -1.31 -6.94
C THR A 39 12.83 -0.60 -8.12
N TYR A 40 13.30 0.63 -7.95
CA TYR A 40 13.98 1.40 -8.99
C TYR A 40 15.22 0.66 -9.48
N GLN A 41 16.08 0.17 -8.56
CA GLN A 41 17.29 -0.55 -8.91
C GLN A 41 17.01 -1.85 -9.67
N ARG A 42 15.99 -2.61 -9.25
CA ARG A 42 15.57 -3.82 -9.96
C ARG A 42 15.00 -3.48 -11.35
N ALA A 43 14.10 -2.51 -11.44
CA ALA A 43 13.51 -2.08 -12.70
C ALA A 43 14.56 -1.56 -13.69
N ALA A 44 15.52 -0.75 -13.23
CA ALA A 44 16.61 -0.24 -14.05
C ALA A 44 17.50 -1.38 -14.58
N SER A 45 17.81 -2.37 -13.74
CA SER A 45 18.57 -3.55 -14.14
C SER A 45 17.82 -4.41 -15.18
N MET A 46 16.52 -4.63 -14.99
CA MET A 46 15.69 -5.34 -15.97
C MET A 46 15.59 -4.59 -17.30
N HIS A 47 15.36 -3.27 -17.25
CA HIS A 47 15.30 -2.44 -18.45
C HIS A 47 16.65 -2.41 -19.20
N PHE A 48 17.78 -2.38 -18.47
CA PHE A 48 19.11 -2.51 -19.07
C PHE A 48 19.29 -3.86 -19.78
N LYS A 49 18.70 -4.94 -19.24
CA LYS A 49 18.63 -6.27 -19.87
C LYS A 49 17.56 -6.38 -20.97
N GLN A 50 17.01 -5.25 -21.42
CA GLN A 50 16.00 -5.15 -22.48
C GLN A 50 14.64 -5.80 -22.14
N ALA A 51 14.32 -5.98 -20.85
CA ALA A 51 12.95 -6.34 -20.46
C ALA A 51 11.99 -5.20 -20.80
N SER A 52 10.82 -5.54 -21.32
CA SER A 52 9.74 -4.62 -21.62
C SER A 52 9.13 -4.04 -20.34
N VAL A 53 8.48 -2.87 -20.46
CA VAL A 53 7.77 -2.24 -19.33
C VAL A 53 6.69 -3.16 -18.76
N ILE A 54 6.06 -3.99 -19.58
CA ILE A 54 5.03 -4.95 -19.16
C ILE A 54 5.67 -6.02 -18.28
N GLU A 55 6.76 -6.65 -18.73
CA GLU A 55 7.48 -7.68 -17.96
C GLU A 55 8.00 -7.13 -16.63
N ILE A 56 8.53 -5.90 -16.63
CA ILE A 56 9.01 -5.25 -15.40
C ILE A 56 7.85 -5.03 -14.42
N ARG A 57 6.67 -4.64 -14.92
CA ARG A 57 5.48 -4.45 -14.08
C ARG A 57 4.99 -5.79 -13.54
N GLU A 58 4.89 -6.82 -14.36
CA GLU A 58 4.45 -8.15 -13.92
C GLU A 58 5.37 -8.75 -12.84
N GLU A 59 6.68 -8.55 -12.98
CA GLU A 59 7.68 -9.06 -12.02
C GLU A 59 7.70 -8.24 -10.71
N LEU A 60 7.60 -6.90 -10.79
CA LEU A 60 7.84 -6.02 -9.64
C LEU A 60 6.56 -5.48 -8.98
N LEU A 61 5.41 -5.58 -9.64
CA LEU A 61 4.11 -5.15 -9.11
C LEU A 61 3.22 -6.35 -8.84
N ARG A 62 3.16 -6.73 -7.58
CA ARG A 62 2.07 -7.58 -7.10
C ARG A 62 0.93 -6.71 -6.60
N ALA A 63 -0.20 -6.72 -7.32
CA ALA A 63 -1.41 -6.06 -6.86
C ALA A 63 -1.91 -6.75 -5.57
N PRO A 64 -2.21 -6.01 -4.49
CA PRO A 64 -2.79 -6.60 -3.30
C PRO A 64 -4.19 -7.11 -3.60
N SER A 65 -4.52 -8.28 -3.07
CA SER A 65 -5.86 -8.83 -3.14
C SER A 65 -6.73 -8.21 -2.04
N PRO A 66 -7.96 -7.75 -2.35
CA PRO A 66 -8.91 -7.29 -1.34
C PRO A 66 -9.14 -8.37 -0.29
N PRO A 67 -9.18 -8.02 1.01
CA PRO A 67 -9.41 -9.00 2.06
C PRO A 67 -10.86 -9.51 1.99
N ALA A 68 -11.03 -10.82 2.19
CA ALA A 68 -12.35 -11.45 2.17
C ALA A 68 -13.24 -10.88 3.29
N PRO A 69 -14.52 -10.60 3.01
CA PRO A 69 -15.46 -10.16 4.04
C PRO A 69 -15.69 -11.28 5.07
N GLY A 70 -15.82 -10.91 6.33
CA GLY A 70 -16.20 -11.81 7.41
C GLY A 70 -17.71 -12.01 7.51
N LYS A 71 -18.15 -12.66 8.59
CA LYS A 71 -19.58 -12.92 8.86
C LYS A 71 -20.42 -11.64 8.96
N ASP A 72 -19.81 -10.55 9.41
CA ASP A 72 -20.46 -9.24 9.60
C ASP A 72 -20.45 -8.38 8.32
N GLY A 73 -20.17 -8.98 7.16
CA GLY A 73 -20.13 -8.26 5.87
C GLY A 73 -18.87 -7.41 5.65
N HIS A 74 -18.06 -7.20 6.69
CA HIS A 74 -16.80 -6.46 6.61
C HIS A 74 -15.58 -7.38 6.80
N ALA A 75 -14.52 -7.09 6.07
CA ALA A 75 -13.23 -7.71 6.32
C ALA A 75 -12.68 -7.23 7.69
N PRO A 76 -11.92 -8.07 8.42
CA PRO A 76 -11.29 -7.68 9.67
C PRO A 76 -10.50 -6.37 9.53
N LEU A 77 -10.63 -5.45 10.48
CA LEU A 77 -9.99 -4.13 10.42
C LEU A 77 -8.49 -4.22 10.13
N GLN A 78 -7.79 -5.15 10.79
CA GLN A 78 -6.37 -5.40 10.55
C GLN A 78 -6.06 -5.76 9.08
N LYS A 79 -6.92 -6.55 8.44
CA LYS A 79 -6.75 -6.94 7.03
C LYS A 79 -7.05 -5.78 6.08
N ARG A 80 -8.01 -4.92 6.40
CA ARG A 80 -8.27 -3.67 5.66
C ARG A 80 -7.08 -2.71 5.76
N LYS A 81 -6.48 -2.55 6.95
CA LYS A 81 -5.25 -1.77 7.19
C LYS A 81 -4.07 -2.27 6.34
N GLU A 82 -3.81 -3.58 6.38
CA GLU A 82 -2.76 -4.21 5.59
C GLU A 82 -2.96 -4.02 4.09
N PHE A 83 -4.20 -4.18 3.61
CA PHE A 83 -4.56 -3.98 2.22
C PHE A 83 -4.33 -2.54 1.75
N GLU A 84 -4.81 -1.54 2.50
CA GLU A 84 -4.63 -0.14 2.13
C GLU A 84 -3.16 0.27 2.13
N ALA A 85 -2.41 -0.16 3.14
CA ALA A 85 -0.98 0.11 3.19
C ALA A 85 -0.25 -0.50 1.98
N GLU A 86 -0.58 -1.75 1.60
CA GLU A 86 0.00 -2.38 0.42
C GLU A 86 -0.43 -1.68 -0.88
N ARG A 87 -1.68 -1.22 -0.97
CA ARG A 87 -2.19 -0.43 -2.10
C ARG A 87 -1.37 0.86 -2.27
N ARG A 88 -1.09 1.59 -1.18
CA ARG A 88 -0.23 2.79 -1.23
C ARG A 88 1.22 2.44 -1.61
N MET A 89 1.76 1.33 -1.12
CA MET A 89 3.10 0.85 -1.51
C MET A 89 3.18 0.48 -3.01
N VAL A 90 2.11 -0.03 -3.62
CA VAL A 90 2.07 -0.26 -5.09
C VAL A 90 2.28 1.04 -5.87
N ALA A 91 1.69 2.15 -5.43
CA ALA A 91 1.91 3.44 -6.08
C ALA A 91 3.39 3.87 -6.03
N VAL A 92 4.07 3.62 -4.92
CA VAL A 92 5.52 3.85 -4.79
C VAL A 92 6.32 3.01 -5.78
N ARG A 93 5.99 1.72 -5.91
CA ARG A 93 6.65 0.81 -6.86
C ARG A 93 6.38 1.22 -8.31
N LEU A 94 5.15 1.61 -8.64
CA LEU A 94 4.78 2.11 -9.97
C LEU A 94 5.58 3.33 -10.35
N LYS A 95 5.71 4.30 -9.43
CA LYS A 95 6.55 5.48 -9.63
C LYS A 95 8.02 5.08 -9.86
N ALA A 96 8.56 4.20 -9.02
CA ALA A 96 9.93 3.70 -9.16
C ALA A 96 10.21 3.03 -10.51
N ILE A 97 9.27 2.21 -11.00
CA ILE A 97 9.38 1.55 -12.31
C ILE A 97 9.38 2.59 -13.43
N LYS A 98 8.45 3.55 -13.39
CA LYS A 98 8.39 4.63 -14.38
C LYS A 98 9.69 5.42 -14.41
N ASP A 99 10.13 5.86 -13.24
CA ASP A 99 11.35 6.64 -13.06
C ASP A 99 12.60 5.87 -13.54
N ALA A 100 12.65 4.56 -13.33
CA ALA A 100 13.74 3.70 -13.80
C ALA A 100 13.77 3.54 -15.33
N VAL A 101 12.60 3.38 -15.97
CA VAL A 101 12.47 3.31 -17.43
C VAL A 101 12.85 4.66 -18.05
N ASP A 102 12.37 5.76 -17.46
CA ASP A 102 12.63 7.14 -17.92
C ASP A 102 14.05 7.64 -17.56
N ARG A 103 14.83 6.85 -16.80
CA ARG A 103 16.15 7.20 -16.26
C ARG A 103 16.18 8.51 -15.45
N ARG A 104 15.10 8.78 -14.71
CA ARG A 104 14.92 9.96 -13.87
C ARG A 104 14.72 9.54 -12.42
N PRO A 105 15.79 9.27 -11.66
CA PRO A 105 15.62 8.90 -10.26
C PRO A 105 14.96 10.05 -9.50
N ALA A 106 13.86 9.78 -8.80
CA ALA A 106 13.33 10.71 -7.82
C ALA A 106 14.38 10.95 -6.72
N SER A 107 14.66 12.24 -6.47
CA SER A 107 15.28 12.66 -5.22
C SER A 107 14.24 12.46 -4.11
N TYR A 108 14.38 11.37 -3.35
CA TYR A 108 13.74 11.29 -2.04
C TYR A 108 14.61 12.09 -1.08
N GLU A 109 14.16 13.30 -0.72
CA GLU A 109 14.67 14.05 0.45
C GLU A 109 14.06 13.48 1.74
#